data_AF-A0A8S2AWY9-F1
#
_entry.id   AF-A0A8S2AWY9-F1
#
_cell.length_a   1.000
_cell.length_b   1.000
_cell.length_c   1.000
_cell.angle_alpha   90.00
_cell.angle_beta   90.00
_cell.angle_gamma   90.00
#
_symmetry.space_group_name_H-M   'P 1'
#
loop_
_entity.id
_entity.type
_entity.pdbx_description
1 polymer ?
#
loop_
_entity_poly.entity_id
_entity_poly.type
_entity_poly.pdbx_seq_one_letter_code
_entity_poly.pdbx_strand_id
1 'polypeptide(L)'
;MSGLDGESFRFTPLPKTPVKYKVFGGENKENSDPNRRNPRKILNDEVLKPLDPNRDDSDPNLRNPRKSFLKPLDLKLDEKFERICPPGGENRVVIYTTSLRGVRRTFEACNAVRAAVESLGVVVCERDVSMDRGFREELVSLMAKRVRDDGVAALPPRVFVKGMYIGGVEEVLRLVEDGSFGELIRGIPRKKADGACDGCGGLFFLPCFRCDGSCKMVKGWGSAAIVVRCSECNENGLVPCPICS
;
A
#
# COMPACT_ATOMS: atom_id res chain seq x y z
N MET A 1 53.08 -20.97 -21.64
CA MET A 1 51.86 -21.78 -21.43
C MET A 1 50.91 -20.90 -20.63
N SER A 2 50.17 -20.03 -21.34
CA SER A 2 48.80 -20.24 -21.85
C SER A 2 47.79 -19.94 -20.72
N GLY A 3 47.16 -18.77 -20.68
CA GLY A 3 46.34 -18.17 -21.75
C GLY A 3 44.90 -18.51 -21.42
N LEU A 4 44.21 -17.63 -20.69
CA LEU A 4 42.78 -17.79 -20.39
C LEU A 4 42.02 -16.68 -21.10
N ASP A 5 41.16 -17.13 -22.01
CA ASP A 5 40.46 -16.36 -23.02
C ASP A 5 39.41 -15.43 -22.41
N GLY A 6 39.52 -14.14 -22.74
CA GLY A 6 38.64 -13.06 -22.31
C GLY A 6 37.53 -12.75 -23.30
N GLU A 7 36.75 -13.73 -23.74
CA GLU A 7 35.58 -13.49 -24.60
C GLU A 7 34.37 -14.35 -24.21
N SER A 8 33.56 -13.89 -23.25
CA SER A 8 32.16 -14.36 -23.13
C SER A 8 31.23 -13.31 -22.53
N PHE A 9 31.33 -12.07 -23.00
CA PHE A 9 30.29 -11.05 -22.81
C PHE A 9 30.00 -10.33 -24.12
N ARG A 10 29.47 -11.06 -25.10
CA ARG A 10 28.84 -10.43 -26.28
C ARG A 10 27.38 -10.18 -25.95
N PHE A 11 27.07 -8.95 -25.53
CA PHE A 11 25.71 -8.43 -25.62
C PHE A 11 25.28 -8.43 -27.08
N THR A 12 24.11 -8.99 -27.38
CA THR A 12 23.51 -8.92 -28.72
C THR A 12 23.26 -7.44 -29.05
N PRO A 13 23.72 -6.92 -30.21
CA PRO A 13 23.45 -5.54 -30.58
C PRO A 13 21.94 -5.30 -30.74
N LEU A 14 21.43 -4.20 -30.18
CA LEU A 14 20.07 -3.74 -30.41
C LEU A 14 19.86 -3.49 -31.92
N PRO A 15 18.69 -3.86 -32.50
CA PRO A 15 18.40 -3.62 -33.90
C PRO A 15 18.41 -2.11 -34.22
N LYS A 16 19.15 -1.73 -35.27
CA LYS A 16 19.34 -0.34 -35.73
C LYS A 16 18.21 0.19 -36.62
N THR A 17 16.99 -0.31 -36.49
CA THR A 17 15.86 0.16 -37.29
C THR A 17 14.80 0.83 -36.41
N PRO A 18 14.33 2.05 -36.75
CA PRO A 18 13.29 2.70 -35.99
C PRO A 18 11.97 1.91 -36.16
N VAL A 19 11.45 1.41 -35.04
CA VAL A 19 10.12 0.82 -34.98
C VAL A 19 9.10 1.93 -35.17
N LYS A 20 8.41 1.96 -36.32
CA LYS A 20 7.34 2.92 -36.60
C LYS A 20 6.06 2.51 -35.86
N TYR A 21 5.68 3.25 -34.82
CA TYR A 21 4.34 3.17 -34.24
C TYR A 21 3.37 3.99 -35.10
N LYS A 22 2.29 3.36 -35.58
CA LYS A 22 1.16 4.07 -36.21
C LYS A 22 0.35 4.75 -35.12
N VAL A 23 0.43 6.08 -35.05
CA VAL A 23 -0.52 6.92 -34.31
C VAL A 23 -1.74 7.13 -35.20
N PHE A 24 -2.90 6.59 -34.80
CA PHE A 24 -4.18 7.02 -35.37
C PHE A 24 -4.67 8.22 -34.57
N GLY A 25 -4.41 9.42 -35.10
CA GLY A 25 -5.01 10.66 -34.61
C GLY A 25 -6.32 10.94 -35.36
N GLY A 26 -7.39 11.12 -34.61
CA GLY A 26 -8.61 11.79 -35.06
C GLY A 26 -8.57 13.24 -34.59
N GLU A 27 -8.69 14.15 -35.54
CA GLU A 27 -8.70 15.60 -35.39
C GLU A 27 -10.00 16.07 -34.72
N ASN A 28 -9.89 17.00 -33.76
CA ASN A 28 -10.73 18.21 -33.67
C ASN A 28 -10.17 19.09 -32.54
N LYS A 29 -9.39 20.09 -32.94
CA LYS A 29 -9.04 21.26 -32.14
C LYS A 29 -10.24 22.20 -32.16
N GLU A 30 -10.62 22.75 -31.02
CA GLU A 30 -10.94 24.17 -30.88
C GLU A 30 -10.90 24.59 -29.40
N ASN A 31 -10.37 25.79 -29.20
CA ASN A 31 -9.86 26.38 -27.97
C ASN A 31 -10.73 27.60 -27.60
N SER A 32 -10.65 28.03 -26.33
CA SER A 32 -11.10 29.34 -25.78
C SER A 32 -12.62 29.48 -25.55
N ASP A 33 -13.16 30.03 -24.45
CA ASP A 33 -12.71 31.15 -23.60
C ASP A 33 -13.47 31.16 -22.24
N PRO A 34 -12.90 31.69 -21.13
CA PRO A 34 -13.51 31.74 -19.81
C PRO A 34 -14.06 33.15 -19.52
N ASN A 35 -15.33 33.42 -19.85
CA ASN A 35 -16.19 34.41 -19.18
C ASN A 35 -17.49 34.62 -19.98
N ARG A 36 -18.63 34.11 -19.48
CA ARG A 36 -19.90 34.79 -19.75
C ARG A 36 -20.92 34.59 -18.63
N ARG A 37 -21.47 35.72 -18.22
CA ARG A 37 -22.40 35.94 -17.10
C ARG A 37 -23.76 35.28 -17.31
N ASN A 38 -24.30 34.87 -16.16
CA ASN A 38 -25.65 34.44 -15.81
C ASN A 38 -26.79 35.36 -16.32
N PRO A 39 -28.02 34.83 -16.46
CA PRO A 39 -29.15 35.50 -15.81
C PRO A 39 -30.15 34.55 -15.10
N ARG A 40 -30.24 34.77 -13.78
CA ARG A 40 -31.43 35.00 -12.94
C ARG A 40 -32.54 33.94 -12.74
N LYS A 41 -32.75 33.71 -11.42
CA LYS A 41 -34.00 33.45 -10.64
C LYS A 41 -34.54 32.02 -10.71
N ILE A 42 -34.81 31.34 -9.59
CA ILE A 42 -35.86 31.59 -8.55
C ILE A 42 -35.35 30.98 -7.20
N LEU A 43 -35.14 31.78 -6.14
CA LEU A 43 -35.92 31.83 -4.87
C LEU A 43 -36.20 30.44 -4.25
N ASN A 44 -35.71 30.09 -3.06
CA ASN A 44 -36.16 30.67 -1.78
C ASN A 44 -35.05 30.78 -0.72
N ASP A 45 -35.19 31.88 0.01
CA ASP A 45 -34.44 32.40 1.13
C ASP A 45 -35.40 32.35 2.32
N GLU A 46 -35.00 31.80 3.46
CA GLU A 46 -35.65 32.02 4.76
C GLU A 46 -34.52 32.18 5.81
N VAL A 47 -33.80 33.30 5.66
CA VAL A 47 -33.71 34.39 6.65
C VAL A 47 -33.39 33.99 8.11
N LEU A 48 -32.15 34.30 8.48
CA LEU A 48 -31.68 34.58 9.85
C LEU A 48 -32.37 35.81 10.45
N LYS A 49 -32.66 35.78 11.76
CA LYS A 49 -32.86 36.97 12.63
C LYS A 49 -32.90 36.55 14.12
N PRO A 50 -32.66 37.45 15.08
CA PRO A 50 -31.34 37.89 15.55
C PRO A 50 -31.10 37.64 17.06
N LEU A 51 -29.88 37.89 17.52
CA LEU A 51 -29.44 37.80 18.92
C LEU A 51 -30.08 38.91 19.79
N ASP A 52 -30.56 38.56 20.98
CA ASP A 52 -30.75 39.51 22.09
C ASP A 52 -30.02 39.02 23.37
N PRO A 53 -29.46 39.95 24.16
CA PRO A 53 -28.60 39.66 25.31
C PRO A 53 -29.37 39.75 26.64
N ASN A 54 -29.21 38.78 27.56
CA ASN A 54 -29.13 38.97 29.02
C ASN A 54 -29.23 37.63 29.80
N ARG A 55 -28.20 37.36 30.62
CA ARG A 55 -28.20 36.68 31.94
C ARG A 55 -28.47 35.16 32.00
N ASP A 56 -27.85 34.34 32.85
CA ASP A 56 -26.73 34.45 33.81
C ASP A 56 -26.23 33.02 34.08
N ASP A 57 -24.95 32.93 34.46
CA ASP A 57 -24.34 31.96 35.37
C ASP A 57 -24.19 30.44 35.09
N SER A 58 -22.91 30.04 35.21
CA SER A 58 -22.41 28.81 35.88
C SER A 58 -22.63 27.44 35.21
N ASP A 59 -21.58 26.87 34.60
CA ASP A 59 -20.80 25.74 35.17
C ASP A 59 -19.67 25.29 34.20
N PRO A 60 -18.38 25.27 34.60
CA PRO A 60 -17.30 24.74 33.78
C PRO A 60 -17.05 23.28 34.16
N ASN A 61 -17.41 22.32 33.29
CA ASN A 61 -16.73 21.02 33.08
C ASN A 61 -17.70 19.97 32.50
N LEU A 62 -17.63 19.74 31.18
CA LEU A 62 -17.43 18.40 30.59
C LEU A 62 -17.27 18.53 29.07
N ARG A 63 -16.08 18.91 28.59
CA ARG A 63 -15.73 18.71 27.17
C ARG A 63 -15.50 17.22 26.95
N ASN A 64 -16.59 16.49 26.75
CA ASN A 64 -16.54 15.14 26.21
C ASN A 64 -15.97 15.25 24.79
N PRO A 65 -14.81 14.65 24.49
CA PRO A 65 -14.33 14.61 23.11
C PRO A 65 -15.33 13.78 22.32
N ARG A 66 -15.86 14.39 21.26
CA ARG A 66 -16.76 13.80 20.27
C ARG A 66 -16.55 12.29 20.15
N LYS A 67 -17.43 11.49 20.77
CA LYS A 67 -17.66 10.13 20.31
C LYS A 67 -18.19 10.28 18.89
N SER A 68 -17.31 10.12 17.92
CA SER A 68 -17.71 9.79 16.56
C SER A 68 -18.72 8.65 16.68
N PHE A 69 -19.86 8.80 16.01
CA PHE A 69 -20.86 7.75 15.92
C PHE A 69 -20.23 6.56 15.19
N LEU A 70 -19.52 5.71 15.93
CA LEU A 70 -19.04 4.42 15.45
C LEU A 70 -20.29 3.61 15.10
N LYS A 71 -20.33 3.09 13.87
CA LYS A 71 -21.47 2.27 13.45
C LYS A 71 -21.48 1.00 14.32
N PRO A 72 -22.65 0.43 14.64
CA PRO A 72 -22.73 -0.79 15.47
C PRO A 72 -21.89 -1.97 14.94
N LEU A 73 -21.61 -2.00 13.64
CA LEU A 73 -20.76 -3.00 12.99
C LEU A 73 -19.27 -2.81 13.31
N ASP A 74 -18.79 -1.57 13.46
CA ASP A 74 -17.38 -1.29 13.75
C ASP A 74 -17.04 -1.71 15.20
N LEU A 75 -17.96 -1.45 16.14
CA LEU A 75 -17.83 -1.87 17.55
C LEU A 75 -17.76 -3.40 17.70
N LYS A 76 -18.57 -4.15 16.94
CA LYS A 76 -18.56 -5.63 16.98
C LYS A 76 -17.28 -6.25 16.42
N LEU A 77 -16.66 -5.60 15.43
CA LEU A 77 -15.37 -6.03 14.88
C LEU A 77 -14.23 -5.75 15.86
N ASP A 78 -14.23 -4.56 16.45
CA ASP A 78 -13.23 -4.10 17.41
C ASP A 78 -13.17 -5.01 18.65
N GLU A 79 -14.28 -5.65 19.04
CA GLU A 79 -14.32 -6.65 20.12
C GLU A 79 -13.76 -8.02 19.71
N LYS A 80 -13.78 -8.37 18.42
CA LYS A 80 -13.38 -9.70 17.92
C LYS A 80 -11.89 -9.79 17.58
N PHE A 81 -11.29 -8.70 17.09
CA PHE A 81 -9.92 -8.70 16.57
C PHE A 81 -9.01 -7.74 17.36
N GLU A 82 -7.75 -8.16 17.57
CA GLU A 82 -6.76 -7.33 18.26
C GLU A 82 -6.36 -6.13 17.38
N ARG A 83 -6.41 -4.92 17.93
CA ARG A 83 -6.03 -3.70 17.22
C ARG A 83 -4.52 -3.51 17.19
N ILE A 84 -3.88 -4.05 16.16
CA ILE A 84 -2.45 -3.97 15.90
C ILE A 84 -2.25 -3.35 14.52
N CYS A 85 -2.00 -2.05 14.48
CA CYS A 85 -1.94 -1.32 13.22
C CYS A 85 -0.53 -1.32 12.62
N PRO A 86 -0.31 -1.93 11.44
CA PRO A 86 0.92 -1.73 10.70
C PRO A 86 1.00 -0.27 10.20
N PRO A 87 2.21 0.31 10.06
CA PRO A 87 2.39 1.67 9.55
C PRO A 87 1.63 1.92 8.24
N GLY A 88 0.73 2.89 8.19
CA GLY A 88 -0.09 3.17 6.99
C GLY A 88 -1.22 2.15 6.72
N GLY A 89 -1.48 1.21 7.64
CA GLY A 89 -2.48 0.15 7.51
C GLY A 89 -3.90 0.49 7.96
N GLU A 90 -4.17 1.75 8.32
CA GLU A 90 -5.42 2.16 9.00
C GLU A 90 -6.69 1.95 8.17
N ASN A 91 -6.61 2.05 6.84
CA ASN A 91 -7.76 1.98 5.93
C ASN A 91 -7.53 1.06 4.73
N ARG A 92 -6.68 0.05 4.87
CA ARG A 92 -6.33 -0.89 3.79
C ARG A 92 -6.19 -2.32 4.31
N VAL A 93 -6.13 -3.28 3.39
CA VAL A 93 -5.70 -4.64 3.70
C VAL A 93 -4.19 -4.71 3.55
N VAL A 94 -3.48 -5.10 4.60
CA VAL A 94 -2.04 -5.31 4.59
C VAL A 94 -1.77 -6.80 4.77
N ILE A 95 -1.01 -7.38 3.85
CA ILE A 95 -0.61 -8.80 3.92
C ILE A 95 0.90 -8.85 3.98
N TYR A 96 1.45 -9.41 5.06
CA TYR A 96 2.85 -9.78 5.09
C TYR A 96 2.99 -11.16 4.46
N THR A 97 3.79 -11.24 3.41
CA THR A 97 4.00 -12.44 2.60
C THR A 97 5.49 -12.75 2.51
N THR A 98 5.82 -13.86 1.85
CA THR A 98 7.16 -14.12 1.32
C THR A 98 7.04 -14.66 -0.09
N SER A 99 7.87 -14.17 -1.01
CA SER A 99 8.01 -14.75 -2.35
C SER A 99 9.10 -15.84 -2.42
N LEU A 100 9.91 -16.00 -1.35
CA LEU A 100 10.91 -17.05 -1.29
C LEU A 100 10.27 -18.45 -1.27
N ARG A 101 10.74 -19.30 -2.19
CA ARG A 101 10.27 -20.68 -2.34
C ARG A 101 11.05 -21.70 -1.51
N GLY A 102 11.98 -21.23 -0.66
CA GLY A 102 12.83 -22.09 0.16
C GLY A 102 12.04 -22.95 1.15
N VAL A 103 10.91 -22.45 1.65
CA VAL A 103 9.97 -23.20 2.49
C VAL A 103 8.65 -23.32 1.74
N ARG A 104 8.45 -24.42 1.00
CA ARG A 104 7.26 -24.62 0.15
C ARG A 104 5.95 -24.38 0.89
N ARG A 105 5.81 -24.93 2.10
CA ARG A 105 4.60 -24.77 2.92
C ARG A 105 4.24 -23.31 3.16
N THR A 106 5.24 -22.47 3.48
CA THR A 106 5.04 -21.03 3.72
C THR A 106 4.71 -20.29 2.43
N PHE A 107 5.42 -20.61 1.34
CA PHE A 107 5.17 -20.02 0.03
C PHE A 107 3.74 -20.30 -0.48
N GLU A 108 3.30 -21.56 -0.38
CA GLU A 108 1.96 -21.98 -0.76
C GLU A 108 0.88 -21.33 0.11
N ALA A 109 1.09 -21.28 1.44
CA ALA A 109 0.19 -20.58 2.35
C ALA A 109 0.06 -19.09 2.01
N CYS A 110 1.18 -18.41 1.71
CA CYS A 110 1.17 -17.00 1.31
C CYS A 110 0.39 -16.79 0.01
N ASN A 111 0.61 -17.65 -0.99
CA ASN A 111 -0.10 -17.57 -2.27
C ASN A 111 -1.61 -17.84 -2.12
N ALA A 112 -1.99 -18.80 -1.27
CA ALA A 112 -3.39 -19.10 -1.00
C ALA A 112 -4.11 -17.90 -0.37
N VAL A 113 -3.50 -17.30 0.66
CA VAL A 113 -4.03 -16.07 1.29
C VAL A 113 -4.10 -14.92 0.29
N ARG A 114 -3.04 -14.70 -0.51
CA ARG A 114 -3.03 -13.65 -1.53
C ARG A 114 -4.18 -13.83 -2.51
N ALA A 115 -4.31 -15.01 -3.10
CA ALA A 115 -5.36 -15.31 -4.08
C ALA A 115 -6.77 -15.15 -3.48
N ALA A 116 -6.98 -15.66 -2.26
CA ALA A 116 -8.27 -15.55 -1.56
C ALA A 116 -8.68 -14.09 -1.33
N VAL A 117 -7.78 -13.27 -0.79
CA VAL A 117 -8.07 -11.86 -0.50
C VAL A 117 -8.21 -11.04 -1.79
N GLU A 118 -7.34 -11.27 -2.79
CA GLU A 118 -7.40 -10.56 -4.07
C GLU A 118 -8.69 -10.87 -4.85
N SER A 119 -9.23 -12.09 -4.72
CA SER A 119 -10.49 -12.49 -5.38
C SER A 119 -11.69 -11.66 -4.93
N LEU A 120 -11.62 -11.02 -3.76
CA LEU A 120 -12.66 -10.12 -3.25
C LEU A 120 -12.61 -8.72 -3.89
N GLY A 121 -11.64 -8.47 -4.78
CA GLY A 121 -11.57 -7.27 -5.60
C GLY A 121 -11.21 -6.01 -4.82
N VAL A 122 -10.49 -6.14 -3.71
CA VAL A 122 -10.00 -5.00 -2.91
C VAL A 122 -8.55 -4.67 -3.20
N VAL A 123 -8.16 -3.41 -2.95
CA VAL A 123 -6.75 -3.01 -3.00
C VAL A 123 -6.02 -3.61 -1.81
N VAL A 124 -4.97 -4.38 -2.10
CA VAL A 124 -4.11 -5.04 -1.12
C VAL A 124 -2.74 -4.38 -1.13
N CYS A 125 -2.22 -4.06 0.06
CA CYS A 125 -0.84 -3.64 0.27
C CYS A 125 -0.04 -4.87 0.69
N GLU A 126 0.74 -5.42 -0.23
CA GLU A 126 1.60 -6.56 0.04
C GLU A 126 2.96 -6.11 0.61
N ARG A 127 3.39 -6.76 1.70
CA ARG A 127 4.68 -6.55 2.36
C ARG A 127 5.47 -7.83 2.34
N ASP A 128 6.34 -7.96 1.34
CA ASP A 128 7.19 -9.14 1.23
C ASP A 128 8.39 -9.04 2.19
N VAL A 129 8.38 -9.85 3.25
CA VAL A 129 9.43 -9.86 4.29
C VAL A 129 10.77 -10.41 3.81
N SER A 130 10.80 -11.01 2.62
CA SER A 130 12.04 -11.47 1.98
C SER A 130 12.68 -10.41 1.08
N MET A 131 11.88 -9.47 0.59
CA MET A 131 12.34 -8.39 -0.29
C MET A 131 12.76 -7.14 0.47
N ASP A 132 12.25 -6.98 1.70
CA ASP A 132 12.56 -5.84 2.57
C ASP A 132 12.69 -6.27 4.03
N ARG A 133 13.91 -6.16 4.57
CA ARG A 133 14.20 -6.42 5.98
C ARG A 133 13.41 -5.51 6.93
N GLY A 134 13.10 -4.29 6.52
CA GLY A 134 12.24 -3.38 7.28
C GLY A 134 10.86 -3.98 7.51
N PHE A 135 10.26 -4.62 6.50
CA PHE A 135 8.98 -5.32 6.67
C PHE A 135 9.10 -6.56 7.57
N ARG A 136 10.23 -7.26 7.54
CA ARG A 136 10.49 -8.36 8.49
C ARG A 136 10.55 -7.86 9.92
N GLU A 137 11.31 -6.81 10.19
CA GLU A 137 11.47 -6.23 11.53
C GLU A 137 10.16 -5.63 12.04
N GLU A 138 9.42 -4.97 11.15
CA GLU A 138 8.09 -4.45 11.43
C GLU A 138 7.12 -5.59 11.80
N LEU A 139 7.10 -6.70 11.03
CA LEU A 139 6.23 -7.83 11.35
C LEU A 139 6.56 -8.44 12.72
N VAL A 140 7.84 -8.65 13.01
CA VAL A 140 8.29 -9.14 14.33
C VAL A 140 7.80 -8.20 15.44
N SER A 141 7.93 -6.89 15.23
CA SER A 141 7.50 -5.88 16.20
C SER A 141 5.98 -5.85 16.39
N LEU A 142 5.20 -6.11 15.34
CA LEU A 142 3.74 -6.20 15.43
C LEU A 142 3.29 -7.47 16.15
N MET A 143 3.94 -8.60 15.89
CA MET A 143 3.63 -9.86 16.58
C MET A 143 3.99 -9.81 18.07
N ALA A 144 5.06 -9.09 18.44
CA ALA A 144 5.43 -8.88 19.84
C ALA A 144 4.40 -8.04 20.64
N LYS A 145 3.51 -7.31 19.96
CA LYS A 145 2.43 -6.53 20.60
C LYS A 145 1.16 -7.35 20.86
N ARG A 146 1.10 -8.60 20.41
CA ARG A 146 -0.07 -9.45 20.61
C ARG A 146 -0.27 -9.74 22.09
N VAL A 147 -1.53 -9.67 22.53
CA VAL A 147 -1.91 -10.00 23.91
C VAL A 147 -1.98 -11.51 24.08
N ARG A 148 -2.44 -12.21 23.03
CA ARG A 148 -2.48 -13.67 22.99
C ARG A 148 -1.12 -14.18 22.54
N ASP A 149 -0.26 -14.50 23.51
CA ASP A 149 0.98 -15.21 23.26
C ASP A 149 0.68 -16.70 23.08
N ASP A 150 0.37 -17.07 21.83
CA ASP A 150 0.21 -18.45 21.38
C ASP A 150 1.56 -19.07 20.95
N GLY A 151 2.69 -18.41 21.22
CA GLY A 151 4.01 -18.82 20.74
C GLY A 151 4.14 -18.77 19.22
N VAL A 152 3.20 -18.12 18.54
CA VAL A 152 3.16 -18.08 17.08
C VAL A 152 4.24 -17.13 16.59
N ALA A 153 5.29 -17.71 16.02
CA ALA A 153 6.38 -16.97 15.40
C ALA A 153 5.85 -16.00 14.32
N ALA A 154 6.58 -14.90 14.14
CA ALA A 154 6.37 -13.86 13.12
C ALA A 154 6.66 -14.36 11.68
N LEU A 155 6.06 -15.49 11.33
CA LEU A 155 6.15 -16.15 10.04
C LEU A 155 4.96 -15.71 9.18
N PRO A 156 5.18 -15.40 7.88
CA PRO A 156 4.10 -15.12 6.95
C PRO A 156 3.31 -16.39 6.59
N PRO A 157 2.06 -16.29 6.12
CA PRO A 157 1.33 -15.03 5.89
C PRO A 157 0.75 -14.45 7.19
N ARG A 158 0.71 -13.12 7.30
CA ARG A 158 0.00 -12.39 8.36
C ARG A 158 -0.85 -11.29 7.77
N VAL A 159 -2.14 -11.29 8.09
CA VAL A 159 -3.13 -10.38 7.49
C VAL A 159 -3.65 -9.38 8.50
N PHE A 160 -3.70 -8.13 8.06
CA PHE A 160 -4.27 -7.02 8.81
C PHE A 160 -5.30 -6.29 7.95
N VAL A 161 -6.42 -5.90 8.55
CA VAL A 161 -7.48 -5.15 7.88
C VAL A 161 -7.81 -3.94 8.72
N LYS A 162 -7.65 -2.74 8.16
CA LYS A 162 -7.94 -1.46 8.85
C LYS A 162 -7.26 -1.35 10.23
N GLY A 163 -6.02 -1.81 10.32
CA GLY A 163 -5.25 -1.82 11.55
C GLY A 163 -5.65 -2.87 12.60
N MET A 164 -6.52 -3.83 12.26
CA MET A 164 -6.82 -4.99 13.09
C MET A 164 -6.04 -6.21 12.59
N TYR A 165 -5.52 -7.02 13.52
CA TYR A 165 -4.87 -8.30 13.20
C TYR A 165 -5.94 -9.38 13.01
N ILE A 166 -5.94 -10.01 11.83
CA ILE A 166 -6.93 -11.03 11.46
C ILE A 166 -6.42 -12.44 11.75
N GLY A 167 -5.16 -12.71 11.42
CA GLY A 167 -4.55 -14.02 11.66
C GLY A 167 -3.55 -14.46 10.60
N GLY A 168 -3.27 -15.77 10.61
CA GLY A 168 -2.46 -16.48 9.63
C GLY A 168 -3.31 -17.06 8.50
N VAL A 169 -2.81 -18.11 7.86
CA VAL A 169 -3.49 -18.74 6.72
C VAL A 169 -4.81 -19.40 7.14
N GLU A 170 -4.83 -20.14 8.24
CA GLU A 170 -6.02 -20.88 8.68
C GLU A 170 -7.16 -19.94 9.09
N GLU A 171 -6.88 -18.86 9.84
CA GLU A 171 -7.90 -17.89 10.23
C GLU A 171 -8.49 -17.16 9.03
N VAL A 172 -7.63 -16.72 8.11
CA VAL A 172 -8.06 -15.91 6.96
C VAL A 172 -8.88 -16.75 5.99
N LEU A 173 -8.44 -17.97 5.67
CA LEU A 173 -9.19 -18.83 4.75
C LEU A 173 -10.57 -19.19 5.31
N ARG A 174 -10.68 -19.53 6.60
CA ARG A 174 -11.98 -19.74 7.26
C ARG A 174 -12.90 -18.53 7.13
N LEU A 175 -12.38 -17.32 7.40
CA LEU A 175 -13.18 -16.09 7.28
C LEU A 175 -13.65 -15.80 5.85
N VAL A 176 -12.85 -16.17 4.85
CA VAL A 176 -13.21 -16.02 3.43
C VAL A 176 -14.28 -17.04 3.05
N GLU A 177 -14.11 -18.31 3.45
CA GLU A 177 -15.07 -19.39 3.19
C GLU A 177 -16.44 -19.12 3.83
N ASP A 178 -16.45 -18.61 5.07
CA ASP A 178 -17.67 -18.24 5.79
C ASP A 178 -18.28 -16.90 5.31
N GLY A 179 -17.65 -16.22 4.36
CA GLY A 179 -18.07 -14.91 3.82
C GLY A 179 -17.88 -13.72 4.78
N SER A 180 -17.50 -13.97 6.04
CA SER A 180 -17.30 -12.94 7.07
C SER A 180 -16.18 -11.95 6.74
N PHE A 181 -15.18 -12.35 5.95
CA PHE A 181 -14.10 -11.46 5.53
C PHE A 181 -14.60 -10.27 4.70
N GLY A 182 -15.69 -10.46 3.94
CA GLY A 182 -16.34 -9.41 3.16
C GLY A 182 -16.83 -8.23 4.01
N GLU A 183 -17.26 -8.50 5.24
CA GLU A 183 -17.67 -7.46 6.18
C GLU A 183 -16.47 -6.65 6.68
N LEU A 184 -15.32 -7.30 6.91
CA LEU A 184 -14.09 -6.66 7.38
C LEU A 184 -13.58 -5.63 6.36
N ILE A 185 -13.60 -6.01 5.08
CA ILE A 185 -13.09 -5.19 3.99
C ILE A 185 -14.10 -4.16 3.47
N ARG A 186 -15.30 -4.08 4.06
CA ARG A 186 -16.33 -3.12 3.63
C ARG A 186 -15.81 -1.68 3.72
N GLY A 187 -15.87 -0.95 2.61
CA GLY A 187 -15.39 0.45 2.55
C GLY A 187 -13.92 0.61 2.21
N ILE A 188 -13.17 -0.49 2.01
CA ILE A 188 -11.83 -0.43 1.41
C ILE A 188 -11.97 -0.18 -0.10
N PRO A 189 -11.11 0.66 -0.70
CA PRO A 189 -11.10 0.86 -2.15
C PRO A 189 -11.03 -0.45 -2.92
N ARG A 190 -11.83 -0.56 -3.98
CA ARG A 190 -11.80 -1.71 -4.88
C ARG A 190 -10.66 -1.59 -5.88
N LYS A 191 -10.08 -2.73 -6.24
CA LYS A 191 -9.09 -2.83 -7.32
C LYS A 191 -9.78 -2.47 -8.63
N LYS A 192 -9.11 -1.69 -9.49
CA LYS A 192 -9.59 -1.44 -10.86
C LYS A 192 -9.64 -2.76 -11.63
N ALA A 193 -10.56 -2.88 -12.58
CA ALA A 193 -10.76 -4.12 -13.35
C ALA A 193 -9.58 -4.44 -14.28
N ASP A 194 -8.73 -3.44 -14.51
CA ASP A 194 -7.76 -3.33 -15.56
C ASP A 194 -6.35 -3.59 -15.00
N GLY A 195 -5.98 -4.88 -14.99
CA GLY A 195 -4.59 -5.33 -15.05
C GLY A 195 -3.73 -5.16 -13.79
N ALA A 196 -2.44 -5.49 -13.96
CA ALA A 196 -1.41 -5.24 -12.97
C ALA A 196 -1.07 -3.74 -12.92
N CYS A 197 -0.41 -3.29 -11.85
CA CYS A 197 0.00 -1.88 -11.71
C CYS A 197 0.88 -1.45 -12.90
N ASP A 198 0.54 -0.33 -13.56
CA ASP A 198 1.30 0.22 -14.70
C ASP A 198 2.77 0.57 -14.37
N GLY A 199 3.07 0.78 -13.08
CA GLY A 199 4.43 1.05 -12.62
C GLY A 199 5.24 -0.24 -12.41
N CYS A 200 4.85 -1.04 -11.43
CA CYS A 200 5.63 -2.21 -10.98
C CYS A 200 5.19 -3.55 -11.55
N GLY A 201 4.15 -3.59 -12.40
CA GLY A 201 3.61 -4.83 -12.95
C GLY A 201 3.04 -5.78 -11.88
N GLY A 202 2.68 -5.25 -10.70
CA GLY A 202 2.19 -6.05 -9.57
C GLY A 202 3.27 -6.61 -8.66
N LEU A 203 4.53 -6.17 -8.80
CA LEU A 203 5.64 -6.60 -7.94
C LEU A 203 5.82 -5.76 -6.67
N PHE A 204 5.04 -4.68 -6.50
CA PHE A 204 5.05 -3.72 -5.39
C PHE A 204 6.37 -2.96 -5.16
N PHE A 205 7.46 -3.36 -5.79
CA PHE A 205 8.78 -2.72 -5.72
C PHE A 205 9.26 -2.31 -7.11
N LEU A 206 10.11 -1.28 -7.13
CA LEU A 206 10.85 -0.81 -8.30
C LEU A 206 12.33 -0.69 -7.96
N PRO A 207 13.25 -0.85 -8.93
CA PRO A 207 14.64 -0.46 -8.76
C PRO A 207 14.74 1.02 -8.33
N CYS A 208 15.66 1.31 -7.41
CA CYS A 208 15.87 2.65 -6.90
C CYS A 208 16.32 3.59 -8.02
N PHE A 209 15.55 4.64 -8.29
CA PHE A 209 15.87 5.64 -9.33
C PHE A 209 17.11 6.49 -9.04
N ARG A 210 17.61 6.49 -7.80
CA ARG A 210 18.80 7.28 -7.43
C ARG A 210 20.11 6.52 -7.65
N CYS A 211 20.11 5.21 -7.41
CA CYS A 211 21.31 4.36 -7.52
C CYS A 211 21.18 3.25 -8.57
N ASP A 212 20.11 3.26 -9.36
CA ASP A 212 19.76 2.27 -10.37
C ASP A 212 19.78 0.83 -9.83
N GLY A 213 19.34 0.66 -8.58
CA GLY A 213 19.36 -0.63 -7.88
C GLY A 213 20.72 -1.09 -7.36
N SER A 214 21.81 -0.36 -7.60
CA SER A 214 23.16 -0.77 -7.18
C SER A 214 23.42 -0.65 -5.66
N CYS A 215 22.53 0.00 -4.93
CA CYS A 215 22.72 0.43 -3.53
C CYS A 215 23.91 1.38 -3.30
N LYS A 216 24.57 1.88 -4.35
CA LYS A 216 25.82 2.64 -4.24
C LYS A 216 25.68 4.02 -4.87
N MET A 217 26.27 5.01 -4.22
CA MET A 217 26.33 6.40 -4.69
C MET A 217 27.75 6.92 -4.52
N VAL A 218 28.23 7.70 -5.49
CA VAL A 218 29.50 8.41 -5.37
C VAL A 218 29.25 9.79 -4.77
N LYS A 219 29.97 10.12 -3.69
CA LYS A 219 30.00 11.46 -3.09
C LYS A 219 31.41 12.03 -3.20
N GLY A 220 31.52 13.33 -3.49
CA GLY A 220 32.80 14.01 -3.69
C GLY A 220 33.22 14.07 -5.17
N TRP A 221 34.41 14.59 -5.43
CA TRP A 221 34.96 14.76 -6.78
C TRP A 221 36.45 14.40 -6.81
N GLY A 222 36.93 13.88 -7.95
CA GLY A 222 38.35 13.53 -8.13
C GLY A 222 38.84 12.46 -7.15
N SER A 223 40.02 12.67 -6.57
CA SER A 223 40.64 11.74 -5.61
C SER A 223 39.93 11.66 -4.25
N ALA A 224 39.00 12.58 -3.96
CA ALA A 224 38.19 12.58 -2.74
C ALA A 224 36.84 11.86 -2.92
N ALA A 225 36.58 11.28 -4.10
CA ALA A 225 35.34 10.55 -4.36
C ALA A 225 35.27 9.27 -3.50
N ILE A 226 34.21 9.16 -2.69
CA ILE A 226 33.93 7.96 -1.88
C ILE A 226 32.62 7.32 -2.34
N VAL A 227 32.57 5.99 -2.28
CA VAL A 227 31.33 5.24 -2.50
C VAL A 227 30.62 5.06 -1.17
N VAL A 228 29.38 5.56 -1.10
CA VAL A 228 28.50 5.40 0.05
C VAL A 228 27.27 4.59 -0.31
N ARG A 229 26.61 4.02 0.69
CA ARG A 229 25.33 3.34 0.50
C ARG A 229 24.23 4.35 0.17
N CYS A 230 23.36 4.03 -0.77
CA CYS A 230 22.19 4.84 -1.09
C CYS A 230 21.22 4.87 0.10
N SER A 231 20.72 6.05 0.45
CA SER A 231 19.81 6.29 1.58
C SER A 231 18.33 6.12 1.24
N GLU A 232 18.00 6.02 -0.05
CA GLU A 232 16.61 6.04 -0.53
C GLU A 232 16.05 4.64 -0.79
N CYS A 233 16.86 3.59 -0.66
CA CYS A 233 16.45 2.22 -1.00
C CYS A 233 16.83 1.21 0.07
N ASN A 234 16.13 0.09 0.07
CA ASN A 234 16.42 -1.03 0.95
C ASN A 234 17.72 -1.76 0.56
N GLU A 235 18.07 -2.83 1.28
CA GLU A 235 19.27 -3.64 1.08
C GLU A 235 19.43 -4.20 -0.33
N ASN A 236 18.32 -4.36 -1.05
CA ASN A 236 18.26 -4.92 -2.40
C ASN A 236 18.25 -3.84 -3.50
N GLY A 237 18.36 -2.56 -3.14
CA GLY A 237 18.33 -1.48 -4.11
C GLY A 237 16.92 -1.17 -4.60
N LEU A 238 15.90 -1.55 -3.84
CA LEU A 238 14.50 -1.41 -4.21
C LEU A 238 13.80 -0.31 -3.41
N VAL A 239 12.77 0.26 -4.01
CA VAL A 239 11.85 1.22 -3.38
C VAL A 239 10.40 0.74 -3.58
N PRO A 240 9.49 1.00 -2.64
CA PRO A 240 8.07 0.73 -2.83
C PRO A 240 7.52 1.46 -4.06
N CYS A 241 6.61 0.83 -4.78
CA CYS A 241 5.98 1.41 -5.96
C CYS A 241 5.05 2.57 -5.57
N PRO A 242 5.32 3.81 -5.99
CA PRO A 242 4.54 4.99 -5.56
C PRO A 242 3.08 4.98 -6.03
N ILE A 243 2.70 4.05 -6.90
CA ILE A 243 1.35 3.91 -7.46
C ILE A 243 0.49 2.95 -6.63
N CYS A 244 1.07 1.87 -6.10
CA CYS A 244 0.31 0.78 -5.48
C CYS A 244 0.84 0.28 -4.13
N SER A 245 1.81 0.98 -3.51
CA SER A 245 2.29 0.70 -2.15
C SER A 245 1.43 1.33 -1.05
#